data_AF-A0A1T4SND9-F1
#
_entry.id   AF-A0A1T4SND9-F1
#
_cell.length_a   1.000
_cell.length_b   1.000
_cell.length_c   1.000
_cell.angle_alpha   90.00
_cell.angle_beta   90.00
_cell.angle_gamma   90.00
#
_symmetry.space_group_name_H-M   'P 1'
#
loop_
_entity.id
_entity.type
_entity.pdbx_description
1 polymer ?
#
loop_
_entity_poly.entity_id
_entity_poly.type
_entity_poly.pdbx_seq_one_letter_code
_entity_poly.pdbx_strand_id
1 'polypeptide(L)'
;MEDMPGTNDADGVTQLAISLVDAYVRKDRDAVGAAVAEAERSGGIDDVTSELKVYASFLTRRVQETGVVWKPADSREAVARTVADILEPELEFAVVTAWEAHSVGEHEAAERFTRGDPLVFLHMLAAFCAAIGQAVYKPAELISTLRIASGSAE
;
A
#
# COMPACT_ATOMS: atom_id res chain seq x y z
N MET A 1 -34.96 5.45 6.02
CA MET A 1 -33.55 5.90 6.13
C MET A 1 -32.85 5.19 5.00
N GLU A 2 -32.78 5.86 3.85
CA GLU A 2 -32.20 5.32 2.63
C GLU A 2 -30.70 5.15 2.84
N ASP A 3 -30.22 3.93 2.64
CA ASP A 3 -28.81 3.59 2.57
C ASP A 3 -28.27 4.24 1.29
N MET A 4 -27.37 5.22 1.41
CA MET A 4 -26.77 5.88 0.25
C MET A 4 -25.73 4.94 -0.35
N PRO A 5 -25.93 4.42 -1.58
CA PRO A 5 -25.03 3.43 -2.16
C PRO A 5 -23.58 3.90 -2.29
N GLY A 6 -23.34 5.22 -2.43
CA GLY A 6 -21.99 5.77 -2.58
C GLY A 6 -21.14 5.83 -1.30
N THR A 7 -21.73 5.70 -0.10
CA THR A 7 -20.96 5.72 1.16
C THR A 7 -20.44 4.34 1.52
N ASN A 8 -21.27 3.31 1.29
CA ASN A 8 -20.92 1.91 1.57
C ASN A 8 -19.76 1.42 0.68
N ASP A 9 -19.71 1.90 -0.58
CA ASP A 9 -18.63 1.58 -1.51
C ASP A 9 -17.30 2.23 -1.10
N ALA A 10 -17.34 3.49 -0.65
CA ALA A 10 -16.15 4.20 -0.16
C ALA A 10 -15.57 3.57 1.11
N ASP A 11 -16.42 3.22 2.07
CA ASP A 11 -16.02 2.53 3.30
C ASP A 11 -15.41 1.15 3.00
N GLY A 12 -15.97 0.44 2.01
CA GLY A 12 -15.43 -0.83 1.51
C GLY A 12 -14.04 -0.70 0.90
N VAL A 13 -13.80 0.32 0.06
CA VAL A 13 -12.48 0.60 -0.54
C VAL A 13 -11.44 0.92 0.55
N THR A 14 -11.78 1.79 1.49
CA THR A 14 -10.93 2.13 2.63
C THR A 14 -10.58 0.90 3.47
N GLN A 15 -11.58 0.06 3.79
CA GLN A 15 -11.36 -1.17 4.55
C GLN A 15 -10.45 -2.15 3.79
N LEU A 16 -10.60 -2.26 2.48
CA LEU A 16 -9.79 -3.13 1.64
C LEU A 16 -8.34 -2.65 1.54
N ALA A 17 -8.12 -1.33 1.38
CA ALA A 17 -6.79 -0.73 1.40
C ALA A 17 -6.07 -1.00 2.73
N ILE A 18 -6.76 -0.80 3.87
CA ILE A 18 -6.22 -1.07 5.21
C ILE A 18 -5.92 -2.56 5.38
N SER A 19 -6.81 -3.43 4.91
CA SER A 19 -6.64 -4.89 4.99
C SER A 19 -5.42 -5.37 4.19
N LEU A 20 -5.19 -4.79 3.01
CA LEU A 20 -4.02 -5.10 2.19
C LEU A 20 -2.72 -4.65 2.89
N VAL A 21 -2.70 -3.45 3.49
CA VAL A 21 -1.55 -2.99 4.29
C VAL A 21 -1.31 -3.91 5.50
N ASP A 22 -2.36 -4.30 6.24
CA ASP A 22 -2.25 -5.22 7.39
C ASP A 22 -1.70 -6.59 6.97
N ALA A 23 -2.14 -7.14 5.82
CA ALA A 23 -1.63 -8.40 5.29
C ALA A 23 -0.12 -8.32 5.02
N TYR A 24 0.37 -7.23 4.43
CA TYR A 24 1.81 -7.00 4.24
C TYR A 24 2.57 -6.83 5.55
N VAL A 25 2.00 -6.10 6.51
CA VAL A 25 2.60 -5.92 7.85
C VAL A 25 2.76 -7.27 8.55
N ARG A 26 1.77 -8.17 8.41
CA ARG A 26 1.77 -9.49 9.02
C ARG A 26 2.54 -10.56 8.24
N LYS A 27 3.04 -10.22 7.04
CA LYS A 27 3.69 -11.18 6.14
C LYS A 27 2.77 -12.34 5.76
N ASP A 28 1.48 -12.06 5.62
CA ASP A 28 0.46 -13.05 5.34
C ASP A 28 0.14 -13.08 3.84
N ARG A 29 0.75 -14.05 3.14
CA ARG A 29 0.58 -14.24 1.70
C ARG A 29 -0.86 -14.55 1.30
N ASP A 30 -1.56 -15.36 2.09
CA ASP A 30 -2.93 -15.75 1.79
C ASP A 30 -3.87 -14.56 1.95
N ALA A 31 -3.66 -13.74 2.99
CA ALA A 31 -4.41 -12.50 3.17
C ALA A 31 -4.13 -11.46 2.08
N VAL A 32 -2.88 -11.34 1.61
CA VAL A 32 -2.56 -10.48 0.45
C VAL A 32 -3.32 -10.96 -0.79
N GLY A 33 -3.28 -12.25 -1.09
CA GLY A 33 -4.01 -12.83 -2.22
C GLY A 33 -5.51 -12.61 -2.12
N ALA A 34 -6.10 -12.81 -0.93
CA ALA A 34 -7.53 -12.60 -0.71
C ALA A 34 -7.96 -11.14 -0.89
N ALA A 35 -7.19 -10.18 -0.37
CA ALA A 35 -7.48 -8.76 -0.51
C ALA A 35 -7.38 -8.30 -1.98
N VAL A 36 -6.38 -8.77 -2.72
CA VAL A 36 -6.24 -8.46 -4.15
C VAL A 36 -7.40 -9.06 -4.96
N ALA A 37 -7.75 -10.32 -4.70
CA ALA A 37 -8.87 -10.97 -5.39
C ALA A 37 -10.22 -10.30 -5.08
N GLU A 38 -10.41 -9.72 -3.90
CA GLU A 38 -11.58 -8.88 -3.60
C GLU A 38 -11.57 -7.58 -4.40
N ALA A 39 -10.42 -6.88 -4.48
CA ALA A 39 -10.28 -5.64 -5.25
C ALA A 39 -10.55 -5.87 -6.74
N GLU A 40 -10.09 -6.99 -7.28
CA GLU A 40 -10.38 -7.43 -8.65
C GLU A 40 -11.88 -7.69 -8.86
N ARG A 41 -12.52 -8.44 -7.94
CA ARG A 41 -13.93 -8.80 -8.06
C ARG A 41 -14.87 -7.62 -7.95
N SER A 42 -14.54 -6.63 -7.12
CA SER A 42 -15.33 -5.40 -6.98
C SER A 42 -15.05 -4.38 -8.08
N GLY A 43 -13.99 -4.59 -8.90
CA GLY A 43 -13.52 -3.60 -9.87
C GLY A 43 -12.83 -2.39 -9.23
N GLY A 44 -12.51 -2.46 -7.94
CA GLY A 44 -12.01 -1.34 -7.14
C GLY A 44 -10.49 -1.16 -7.11
N ILE A 45 -9.73 -1.77 -8.03
CA ILE A 45 -8.24 -1.67 -8.01
C ILE A 45 -7.77 -0.21 -8.02
N ASP A 46 -8.35 0.62 -8.90
CA ASP A 46 -7.93 2.02 -9.05
C ASP A 46 -8.30 2.85 -7.81
N ASP A 47 -9.45 2.57 -7.20
CA ASP A 47 -9.92 3.24 -6.00
C ASP A 47 -9.06 2.86 -4.78
N VAL A 48 -8.78 1.57 -4.60
CA VAL A 48 -7.87 1.08 -3.53
C VAL A 48 -6.46 1.65 -3.73
N THR A 49 -5.98 1.69 -4.98
CA THR A 49 -4.69 2.30 -5.31
C THR A 49 -4.66 3.78 -4.95
N SER A 50 -5.78 4.49 -5.15
CA SER A 50 -5.91 5.91 -4.79
C SER A 50 -5.87 6.12 -3.28
N GLU A 51 -6.57 5.30 -2.50
CA GLU A 51 -6.49 5.30 -1.04
C GLU A 51 -5.07 5.02 -0.53
N LEU A 52 -4.36 4.05 -1.13
CA LEU A 52 -2.98 3.76 -0.78
C LEU A 52 -2.03 4.94 -1.06
N LYS A 53 -2.27 5.76 -2.09
CA LYS A 53 -1.50 7.00 -2.32
C LYS A 53 -1.70 8.02 -1.20
N VAL A 54 -2.92 8.12 -0.67
CA VAL A 54 -3.23 8.97 0.49
C VAL A 54 -2.47 8.48 1.72
N TYR A 55 -2.50 7.17 2.00
CA TYR A 55 -1.74 6.58 3.12
C TYR A 55 -0.24 6.75 2.95
N ALA A 56 0.30 6.50 1.76
CA ALA A 56 1.71 6.70 1.46
C ALA A 56 2.17 8.14 1.75
N SER A 57 1.36 9.12 1.35
CA SER A 57 1.63 10.54 1.60
C SER A 57 1.57 10.88 3.10
N PHE A 58 0.54 10.40 3.79
CA PHE A 58 0.37 10.56 5.23
C PHE A 58 1.54 9.97 6.02
N LEU A 59 1.92 8.71 5.77
CA LEU A 59 2.99 8.02 6.47
C LEU A 59 4.37 8.62 6.17
N THR A 60 4.59 9.08 4.93
CA THR A 60 5.82 9.81 4.55
C THR A 60 6.00 11.06 5.39
N ARG A 61 4.95 11.88 5.50
CA ARG A 61 4.96 13.06 6.37
C ARG A 61 5.22 12.67 7.83
N ARG A 62 4.60 11.58 8.30
CA ARG A 62 4.75 11.12 9.68
C ARG A 62 6.19 10.73 10.01
N VAL A 63 6.85 9.99 9.11
CA VAL A 63 8.28 9.66 9.26
C VAL A 63 9.13 10.91 9.33
N GLN A 64 8.89 11.89 8.47
CA GLN A 64 9.63 13.17 8.49
C GLN A 64 9.47 13.92 9.82
N GLU A 65 8.28 13.88 10.43
CA GLU A 65 8.01 14.50 11.74
C GLU A 65 8.77 13.83 12.90
N THR A 66 9.13 12.55 12.78
CA THR A 66 9.91 11.85 13.81
C THR A 66 11.41 12.18 13.79
N GLY A 67 11.88 12.87 12.75
CA GLY A 67 13.30 13.14 12.54
C GLY A 67 14.10 11.95 11.99
N VAL A 68 13.44 10.82 11.68
CA VAL A 68 14.05 9.68 11.00
C VAL A 68 14.37 10.08 9.56
N VAL A 69 15.65 9.97 9.18
CA VAL A 69 16.10 10.18 7.81
C VAL A 69 15.76 8.93 7.00
N TRP A 70 14.79 9.04 6.09
CA TRP A 70 14.39 7.97 5.18
C TRP A 70 14.87 8.28 3.76
N LYS A 71 15.98 7.66 3.34
CA LYS A 71 16.55 7.87 2.00
C LYS A 71 15.84 6.98 0.98
N PRO A 72 15.91 7.31 -0.33
CA PRO A 72 15.40 6.42 -1.38
C PRO A 72 15.95 4.99 -1.31
N ALA A 73 17.23 4.84 -0.95
CA ALA A 73 17.85 3.52 -0.76
C ALA A 73 17.22 2.72 0.40
N ASP A 74 16.97 3.37 1.54
CA ASP A 74 16.31 2.75 2.70
C ASP A 74 14.89 2.32 2.32
N SER A 75 14.19 3.16 1.56
CA SER A 75 12.87 2.88 1.01
C SER A 75 12.85 1.66 0.09
N ARG A 76 13.83 1.56 -0.81
CA ARG A 76 13.97 0.42 -1.73
C ARG A 76 14.20 -0.88 -0.98
N GLU A 77 15.16 -0.89 -0.06
CA GLU A 77 15.47 -2.09 0.74
C GLU A 77 14.26 -2.51 1.59
N ALA A 78 13.56 -1.54 2.19
CA ALA A 78 12.39 -1.82 3.00
C ALA A 78 11.23 -2.39 2.17
N VAL A 79 10.96 -1.87 0.97
CA VAL A 79 9.94 -2.42 0.06
C VAL A 79 10.32 -3.82 -0.40
N ALA A 80 11.57 -4.03 -0.86
CA ALA A 80 12.04 -5.34 -1.29
C ALA A 80 11.89 -6.39 -0.17
N ARG A 81 12.31 -6.05 1.05
CA ARG A 81 12.11 -6.91 2.22
C ARG A 81 10.63 -7.13 2.52
N THR A 82 9.76 -6.14 2.28
CA THR A 82 8.31 -6.27 2.54
C THR A 82 7.63 -7.22 1.56
N VAL A 83 8.02 -7.25 0.29
CA VAL A 83 7.41 -8.14 -0.71
C VAL A 83 8.03 -9.53 -0.80
N ALA A 84 9.28 -9.68 -0.32
CA ALA A 84 10.00 -10.94 -0.30
C ALA A 84 9.19 -12.07 0.35
N ASP A 85 9.18 -13.22 -0.31
CA ASP A 85 8.47 -14.46 0.07
C ASP A 85 6.92 -14.34 0.16
N ILE A 86 6.36 -13.19 -0.21
CA ILE A 86 4.91 -12.96 -0.32
C ILE A 86 4.45 -13.03 -1.78
N LEU A 87 5.15 -12.33 -2.67
CA LEU A 87 4.78 -12.24 -4.08
C LEU A 87 5.47 -13.32 -4.91
N GLU A 88 4.87 -13.64 -6.06
CA GLU A 88 5.57 -14.44 -7.08
C GLU A 88 6.82 -13.69 -7.56
N PRO A 89 7.92 -14.40 -7.90
CA PRO A 89 9.20 -13.77 -8.23
C PRO A 89 9.11 -12.69 -9.33
N GLU A 90 8.30 -12.91 -10.37
CA GLU A 90 8.12 -11.96 -11.46
C GLU A 90 7.44 -10.66 -10.99
N LEU A 91 6.45 -10.79 -10.11
CA LEU A 91 5.72 -9.66 -9.55
C LEU A 91 6.54 -8.93 -8.49
N GLU A 92 7.28 -9.66 -7.67
CA GLU A 92 8.26 -9.11 -6.72
C GLU A 92 9.26 -8.22 -7.46
N PHE A 93 9.87 -8.74 -8.54
CA PHE A 93 10.82 -7.99 -9.36
C PHE A 93 10.19 -6.74 -9.97
N ALA A 94 8.97 -6.85 -10.52
CA ALA A 94 8.26 -5.72 -11.09
C ALA A 94 7.98 -4.62 -10.05
N VAL A 95 7.52 -5.00 -8.86
CA VAL A 95 7.24 -4.07 -7.74
C VAL A 95 8.51 -3.35 -7.29
N VAL A 96 9.61 -4.08 -7.05
CA VAL A 96 10.86 -3.48 -6.57
C VAL A 96 11.45 -2.53 -7.62
N THR A 97 11.42 -2.92 -8.89
CA THR A 97 11.96 -2.11 -9.99
C THR A 97 11.11 -0.85 -10.23
N ALA A 98 9.79 -1.00 -10.22
CA ALA A 98 8.87 0.13 -10.33
C ALA A 98 9.04 1.10 -9.15
N TRP A 99 9.18 0.58 -7.92
CA TRP A 99 9.41 1.42 -6.74
C TRP A 99 10.73 2.16 -6.78
N GLU A 100 11.81 1.51 -7.23
CA GLU A 100 13.12 2.14 -7.37
C GLU A 100 13.03 3.38 -8.25
N ALA A 101 12.47 3.26 -9.45
CA ALA A 101 12.25 4.37 -10.36
C ALA A 101 11.30 5.44 -9.77
N HIS A 102 10.19 5.01 -9.16
CA HIS A 102 9.21 5.91 -8.56
C HIS A 102 9.82 6.75 -7.42
N SER A 103 10.65 6.13 -6.58
CA SER A 103 11.25 6.76 -5.40
C SER A 103 12.25 7.88 -5.71
N VAL A 104 12.80 7.90 -6.92
CA VAL A 104 13.73 8.94 -7.41
C VAL A 104 13.08 9.93 -8.37
N GLY A 105 11.75 9.86 -8.55
CA GLY A 105 10.98 10.77 -9.39
C GLY A 105 10.92 10.38 -10.88
N GLU A 106 11.43 9.21 -11.25
CA GLU A 106 11.36 8.68 -12.62
C GLU A 106 10.00 7.99 -12.87
N HIS A 107 8.91 8.75 -12.74
CA HIS A 107 7.55 8.20 -12.82
C HIS A 107 7.22 7.53 -14.16
N GLU A 108 7.67 8.09 -15.29
CA GLU A 108 7.49 7.46 -16.61
C GLU A 108 8.22 6.11 -16.72
N ALA A 109 9.39 5.97 -16.09
CA ALA A 109 10.13 4.71 -16.10
C ALA A 109 9.41 3.68 -15.21
N ALA A 110 8.93 4.10 -14.03
CA ALA A 110 8.13 3.26 -13.15
C ALA A 110 6.89 2.70 -13.86
N GLU A 111 6.14 3.55 -14.58
CA GLU A 111 4.99 3.14 -15.38
C GLU A 111 5.38 2.11 -16.45
N ARG A 112 6.49 2.31 -17.16
CA ARG A 112 6.97 1.34 -18.16
C ARG A 112 7.30 -0.02 -17.55
N PHE A 113 7.88 -0.06 -16.34
CA PHE A 113 8.19 -1.31 -15.65
C PHE A 113 6.94 -2.09 -15.24
N THR A 114 5.84 -1.40 -14.94
CA THR A 114 4.55 -2.05 -14.66
C THR A 114 3.89 -2.65 -15.89
N ARG A 115 4.33 -2.28 -17.11
CA ARG A 115 3.71 -2.68 -18.39
C ARG A 115 2.19 -2.43 -18.45
N GLY A 116 1.70 -1.48 -17.67
CA GLY A 116 0.28 -1.18 -17.56
C GLY A 116 -0.51 -2.18 -16.70
N ASP A 117 0.15 -3.06 -15.95
CA ASP A 117 -0.50 -3.92 -14.96
C ASP A 117 -0.80 -3.10 -13.69
N PRO A 118 -2.08 -2.80 -13.39
CA PRO A 118 -2.44 -1.99 -12.22
C PRO A 118 -2.14 -2.70 -10.90
N LEU A 119 -2.02 -4.03 -10.88
CA LEU A 119 -1.67 -4.79 -9.69
C LEU A 119 -0.24 -4.48 -9.21
N VAL A 120 0.68 -4.19 -10.13
CA VAL A 120 2.05 -3.81 -9.75
C VAL A 120 2.04 -2.55 -8.90
N PHE A 121 1.27 -1.52 -9.30
CA PHE A 121 1.14 -0.28 -8.53
C PHE A 121 0.43 -0.49 -7.19
N LEU A 122 -0.62 -1.31 -7.18
CA LEU A 122 -1.35 -1.67 -5.96
C LEU A 122 -0.41 -2.32 -4.93
N HIS A 123 0.30 -3.37 -5.32
CA HIS A 123 1.27 -4.07 -4.47
C HIS A 123 2.42 -3.16 -4.03
N MET A 124 2.94 -2.35 -4.96
CA MET A 124 4.01 -1.40 -4.69
C MET A 124 3.64 -0.40 -3.59
N LEU A 125 2.47 0.22 -3.68
CA LEU A 125 2.03 1.20 -2.70
C LEU A 125 1.65 0.56 -1.36
N ALA A 126 0.99 -0.60 -1.37
CA ALA A 126 0.66 -1.31 -0.15
C ALA A 126 1.92 -1.78 0.61
N ALA A 127 2.90 -2.33 -0.11
CA ALA A 127 4.18 -2.73 0.46
C ALA A 127 4.96 -1.53 0.99
N PHE A 128 4.94 -0.39 0.27
CA PHE A 128 5.54 0.84 0.77
C PHE A 128 4.86 1.32 2.05
N CYS A 129 3.54 1.40 2.10
CA CYS A 129 2.79 1.80 3.30
C CYS A 129 3.12 0.90 4.50
N ALA A 130 3.18 -0.42 4.30
CA ALA A 130 3.57 -1.36 5.34
C ALA A 130 5.02 -1.16 5.79
N ALA A 131 5.95 -0.90 4.87
CA ALA A 131 7.37 -0.69 5.14
C ALA A 131 7.62 0.61 5.92
N ILE A 132 7.12 1.74 5.39
CA ILE A 132 7.33 3.06 5.99
C ILE A 132 6.52 3.23 7.27
N GLY A 133 5.33 2.64 7.36
CA GLY A 133 4.52 2.64 8.57
C GLY A 133 5.20 1.90 9.73
N GLN A 134 5.85 0.77 9.45
CA GLN A 134 6.62 0.03 10.46
C GLN A 134 7.92 0.73 10.90
N ALA A 135 8.35 1.77 10.19
CA ALA A 135 9.47 2.61 10.65
C ALA A 135 9.10 3.51 11.84
N VAL A 136 7.80 3.78 12.04
CA VAL A 136 7.30 4.72 13.06
C VAL A 136 6.30 4.12 14.02
N TYR A 137 5.62 3.03 13.63
CA TYR A 137 4.55 2.43 14.40
C TYR A 137 4.75 0.94 14.60
N LYS A 138 4.24 0.41 15.71
CA LYS A 138 4.03 -1.04 15.85
C LYS A 138 2.90 -1.51 14.92
N PRO A 139 2.85 -2.79 14.52
CA PRO A 139 1.82 -3.31 13.62
C PRO A 139 0.38 -2.89 13.94
N ALA A 140 -0.08 -3.15 15.17
CA ALA A 140 -1.45 -2.80 15.57
C ALA A 140 -1.69 -1.27 15.61
N GLU A 141 -0.68 -0.50 16.00
CA GLU A 141 -0.73 0.96 16.08
C GLU A 141 -0.83 1.57 14.68
N LEU A 142 -0.10 1.04 13.70
CA LEU A 142 -0.17 1.44 12.29
C LEU A 142 -1.61 1.29 11.78
N ILE A 143 -2.21 0.10 11.95
CA ILE A 143 -3.57 -0.15 11.46
C ILE A 143 -4.60 0.73 12.16
N SER A 144 -4.48 0.91 13.47
CA SER A 144 -5.36 1.82 14.20
C SER A 144 -5.22 3.27 13.71
N THR A 145 -3.99 3.70 13.39
CA THR A 145 -3.71 5.05 12.89
C THR A 145 -4.29 5.25 11.49
N LEU A 146 -4.17 4.26 10.60
CA LEU A 146 -4.76 4.34 9.26
C LEU A 146 -6.29 4.45 9.32
N ARG A 147 -6.95 3.67 10.21
CA ARG A 147 -8.40 3.80 10.45
C ARG A 147 -8.81 5.18 10.96
N ILE A 148 -8.03 5.75 11.88
CA ILE A 148 -8.28 7.11 12.38
C ILE A 148 -8.08 8.14 11.26
N ALA A 149 -7.02 8.00 10.47
CA ALA A 149 -6.71 8.91 9.37
C ALA A 149 -7.75 8.85 8.24
N SER A 150 -8.38 7.70 8.02
CA SER A 150 -9.45 7.51 7.04
C SER A 150 -10.84 7.89 7.56
N GLY A 151 -10.97 8.28 8.83
CA GLY A 151 -12.27 8.55 9.44
C GLY A 151 -13.09 7.30 9.74
N SER A 152 -12.50 6.10 9.62
CA SER A 152 -13.12 4.80 9.89
C SER A 152 -12.92 4.33 11.35
N ALA A 153 -12.69 5.28 12.26
CA ALA A 153 -12.60 5.00 13.69
C ALA A 153 -14.01 5.03 14.29
N GLU A 154 -14.64 3.85 14.35
CA GLU A 154 -15.71 3.54 15.31
C GLU A 154 -15.17 2.73 16.48
#